data_AF-A0A0G1W3U7-F1
#
_entry.id   AF-A0A0G1W3U7-F1
#
_cell.length_a   1.000
_cell.length_b   1.000
_cell.length_c   1.000
_cell.angle_alpha   90.00
_cell.angle_beta   90.00
_cell.angle_gamma   90.00
#
_symmetry.space_group_name_H-M   'P 1'
#
loop_
_entity.id
_entity.type
_entity.pdbx_description
1 polymer ?
#
loop_
_entity_poly.entity_id
_entity_poly.type
_entity_poly.pdbx_seq_one_letter_code
_entity_poly.pdbx_strand_id
1 'polypeptide(L)'
;MAQTIALALALAFLTESMVEYLFGQIIDQVNLDKLRWLLTYVAAAVGVGLAFYYQLDLLALIGDSVPSSVGFLLSGLVIGRGANYLHGFVSTYLLRREY
;
A
#
# COMPACT_ATOMS: atom_id res chain seq x y z
N MET A 1 -12.33 -8.87 -12.81
CA MET A 1 -11.23 -7.97 -13.24
C MET A 1 -11.34 -6.59 -12.61
N ALA A 2 -12.23 -5.70 -13.09
CA ALA A 2 -12.31 -4.32 -12.57
C ALA A 2 -12.62 -4.21 -11.06
N GLN A 3 -13.53 -5.05 -10.55
CA GLN A 3 -13.89 -5.07 -9.13
C GLN A 3 -12.71 -5.48 -8.23
N THR A 4 -11.92 -6.46 -8.64
CA THR A 4 -10.79 -6.97 -7.84
C THR A 4 -9.63 -5.97 -7.81
N ILE A 5 -9.38 -5.27 -8.93
CA ILE A 5 -8.39 -4.19 -8.99
C ILE A 5 -8.85 -3.01 -8.11
N ALA A 6 -10.13 -2.65 -8.17
CA ALA A 6 -10.69 -1.62 -7.28
C ALA A 6 -10.56 -2.02 -5.80
N LEU A 7 -10.81 -3.28 -5.46
CA LEU A 7 -10.64 -3.80 -4.10
C LEU A 7 -9.18 -3.75 -3.64
N ALA A 8 -8.24 -4.08 -4.53
CA ALA A 8 -6.81 -4.04 -4.24
C ALA A 8 -6.31 -2.61 -4.03
N LEU A 9 -6.78 -1.66 -4.84
CA LEU A 9 -6.50 -0.23 -4.66
C LEU A 9 -7.12 0.29 -3.36
N ALA A 10 -8.35 -0.09 -3.04
CA ALA A 10 -9.00 0.25 -1.78
C ALA A 10 -8.25 -0.33 -0.57
N LEU A 11 -7.74 -1.57 -0.68
CA LEU A 11 -6.91 -2.18 0.36
C LEU A 11 -5.57 -1.47 0.50
N ALA A 12 -4.92 -1.08 -0.60
CA ALA A 12 -3.68 -0.33 -0.57
C ALA A 12 -3.89 1.03 0.14
N PHE A 13 -4.93 1.76 -0.24
CA PHE A 13 -5.33 3.01 0.40
C PHE A 13 -5.62 2.84 1.90
N LEU A 14 -6.39 1.82 2.26
CA LEU A 14 -6.75 1.54 3.65
C LEU A 14 -5.49 1.20 4.47
N THR A 15 -4.60 0.37 3.91
CA THR A 15 -3.36 -0.04 4.57
C THR A 15 -2.45 1.16 4.84
N GLU A 16 -2.28 2.04 3.86
CA GLU A 16 -1.55 3.30 3.99
C GLU A 16 -2.17 4.22 5.04
N SER A 17 -3.48 4.47 4.95
CA SER A 17 -4.19 5.34 5.89
C SER A 17 -4.11 4.82 7.32
N MET A 18 -4.21 3.50 7.53
CA MET A 18 -4.08 2.91 8.85
C MET A 18 -2.64 3.00 9.40
N VAL A 19 -1.62 2.76 8.57
CA VAL A 19 -0.22 2.85 9.01
C VAL A 19 0.16 4.30 9.33
N GLU A 20 -0.28 5.26 8.53
CA GLU A 20 -0.01 6.68 8.78
C GLU A 20 -0.80 7.21 9.98
N TYR A 21 -2.06 6.81 10.15
CA TYR A 21 -2.84 7.17 11.33
C TYR A 21 -2.25 6.60 12.63
N LEU A 22 -1.87 5.31 12.63
CA LEU A 22 -1.38 4.64 13.83
C LEU A 22 0.07 5.02 14.17
N PHE A 23 0.94 5.15 13.17
CA PHE A 23 2.38 5.33 13.41
C PHE A 23 2.89 6.71 12.96
N GLY A 24 2.31 7.29 11.91
CA GLY A 24 2.68 8.64 11.43
C GLY A 24 2.42 9.72 12.48
N GLN A 25 1.24 9.73 13.10
CA GLN A 25 0.95 10.69 14.17
C GLN A 25 1.88 10.53 15.39
N ILE A 26 2.28 9.30 15.72
CA ILE A 26 3.21 9.05 16.84
C ILE A 26 4.60 9.61 16.50
N ILE A 27 5.07 9.40 15.26
CA ILE A 27 6.36 9.92 14.81
C ILE A 27 6.39 11.45 14.82
N ASP A 28 5.30 12.10 14.37
CA ASP A 28 5.18 13.56 14.36
C ASP A 28 5.15 14.14 15.79
N GLN A 29 4.42 13.50 16.71
CA GLN A 29 4.37 13.98 18.10
C GLN A 29 5.70 13.84 18.86
N VAL A 30 6.50 12.83 18.51
CA VAL A 30 7.76 12.53 19.21
C VAL A 30 8.98 13.06 18.43
N ASN A 31 8.77 13.86 17.37
CA ASN A 31 9.82 14.53 16.58
C ASN A 31 10.85 13.54 16.02
N LEU A 32 10.38 12.37 15.60
CA LEU A 32 11.19 11.26 15.08
C LEU A 32 11.18 11.24 13.55
N ASP A 33 11.25 12.40 12.89
CA ASP A 33 11.21 12.51 11.42
C ASP A 33 12.25 11.60 10.71
N LYS A 34 13.37 11.32 11.38
CA LYS A 34 14.40 10.38 10.89
C LYS A 34 13.94 8.92 10.82
N LEU A 35 12.83 8.55 11.47
CA LEU A 35 12.24 7.21 11.45
C LEU A 35 11.11 7.08 10.41
N ARG A 36 10.75 8.16 9.71
CA ARG A 36 9.63 8.15 8.76
C ARG A 36 9.81 7.12 7.63
N TRP A 37 11.06 6.79 7.27
CA TRP A 37 11.36 5.71 6.33
C TRP A 37 10.93 4.32 6.83
N LEU A 38 10.89 4.08 8.14
CA LEU A 38 10.41 2.81 8.72
C LEU A 38 8.92 2.61 8.48
N LEU A 39 8.12 3.68 8.40
CA LEU A 39 6.69 3.58 8.06
C LEU A 39 6.49 2.88 6.72
N THR A 40 7.36 3.13 5.74
CA THR A 40 7.31 2.47 4.43
C THR A 40 7.55 0.96 4.55
N TYR A 41 8.46 0.52 5.41
CA TYR A 41 8.71 -0.90 5.66
C TYR A 41 7.57 -1.55 6.46
N VAL A 42 6.98 -0.83 7.41
CA VAL A 42 5.81 -1.27 8.16
C VAL A 42 4.61 -1.43 7.22
N ALA A 43 4.35 -0.46 6.34
CA ALA A 43 3.30 -0.55 5.33
C ALA A 43 3.52 -1.71 4.36
N ALA A 44 4.77 -1.95 3.93
CA ALA A 44 5.13 -3.11 3.13
C ALA A 44 4.86 -4.43 3.86
N ALA A 45 5.25 -4.54 5.14
CA ALA A 45 5.02 -5.73 5.95
C ALA A 45 3.51 -6.00 6.18
N VAL A 46 2.74 -4.96 6.48
CA VAL A 46 1.29 -5.06 6.64
C VAL A 46 0.62 -5.42 5.31
N GLY A 47 1.02 -4.80 4.20
CA GLY A 47 0.52 -5.12 2.86
C GLY A 47 0.80 -6.57 2.46
N VAL A 48 2.00 -7.09 2.74
CA VAL A 48 2.34 -8.51 2.56
C VAL A 48 1.50 -9.40 3.47
N GLY A 49 1.37 -9.08 4.75
CA GLY A 49 0.53 -9.85 5.68
C GLY A 49 -0.92 -9.95 5.23
N LEU A 50 -1.50 -8.83 4.78
CA LEU A 50 -2.87 -8.78 4.25
C LEU A 50 -2.98 -9.56 2.93
N ALA A 51 -2.01 -9.47 2.03
CA ALA A 51 -2.05 -10.22 0.78
C ALA A 51 -1.98 -11.73 1.00
N PHE A 52 -1.20 -12.20 1.98
CA PHE A 52 -1.20 -13.61 2.36
C PHE A 52 -2.49 -14.04 3.05
N TYR A 53 -3.03 -13.22 3.97
CA TYR A 53 -4.26 -13.53 4.69
C TYR A 53 -5.48 -13.64 3.76
N TYR A 54 -5.60 -12.72 2.81
CA TYR A 54 -6.69 -12.68 1.83
C TYR A 54 -6.38 -13.46 0.55
N GLN A 55 -5.22 -14.13 0.46
CA GLN A 55 -4.76 -14.84 -0.74
C GLN A 55 -4.84 -13.97 -2.01
N LEU A 56 -4.44 -12.70 -1.88
CA LEU A 56 -4.47 -11.73 -2.97
C LEU A 56 -3.22 -11.85 -3.84
N ASP A 57 -3.37 -12.48 -5.00
CA ASP A 57 -2.37 -12.53 -6.05
C ASP A 57 -2.81 -11.69 -7.25
N LEU A 58 -2.37 -10.43 -7.28
CA LEU A 58 -2.60 -9.48 -8.36
C LEU A 58 -1.92 -9.92 -9.66
N LEU A 59 -0.78 -10.61 -9.59
CA LEU A 59 -0.05 -11.09 -10.76
C LEU A 59 -0.79 -12.25 -11.43
N ALA A 60 -1.27 -13.20 -10.63
CA ALA A 60 -2.17 -14.25 -11.08
C ALA A 60 -3.44 -13.67 -11.72
N LEU A 61 -3.97 -12.58 -11.15
CA LEU A 61 -5.17 -11.93 -11.65
C LEU A 61 -4.97 -11.19 -12.99
N ILE A 62 -3.81 -10.57 -13.20
CA ILE A 62 -3.50 -9.83 -14.43
C ILE A 62 -3.07 -10.77 -15.56
N GLY A 63 -2.30 -11.80 -15.23
CA GLY A 63 -1.74 -12.77 -16.18
C GLY A 63 -2.58 -14.03 -16.38
N ASP A 64 -3.78 -14.11 -15.78
CA ASP A 64 -4.65 -15.29 -15.73
C ASP A 64 -3.87 -16.58 -15.39
N SER A 65 -3.01 -16.46 -14.39
CA SER A 65 -2.02 -17.46 -13.99
C SER A 65 -2.40 -18.12 -12.67
N VAL A 66 -1.80 -19.26 -12.36
CA VAL A 66 -2.06 -19.96 -11.09
C VAL A 66 -1.51 -19.13 -9.91
N PRO A 67 -2.29 -18.93 -8.83
CA PRO A 67 -1.82 -18.23 -7.64
C PRO A 67 -0.54 -18.86 -7.09
N SER A 68 0.46 -18.03 -6.79
CA SER A 68 1.74 -18.47 -6.26
C SER A 68 2.11 -17.71 -5.00
N SER A 69 2.82 -18.36 -4.08
CA SER A 69 3.36 -17.70 -2.89
C SER A 69 4.23 -16.49 -3.23
N VAL A 70 4.90 -16.51 -4.38
CA VAL A 70 5.66 -15.36 -4.90
C VAL A 70 4.73 -14.24 -5.36
N GLY A 71 3.60 -14.59 -5.97
CA GLY A 71 2.59 -13.63 -6.40
C GLY A 71 1.90 -12.93 -5.24
N PHE A 72 1.59 -13.64 -4.14
CA PHE A 72 1.10 -13.02 -2.89
C PHE A 72 2.10 -12.01 -2.31
N LEU A 73 3.39 -12.37 -2.29
CA LEU A 73 4.45 -11.54 -1.73
C LEU A 73 4.66 -10.27 -2.56
N LEU A 74 4.71 -10.40 -3.89
CA LEU A 74 4.81 -9.27 -4.80
C LEU A 74 3.55 -8.39 -4.79
N SER A 75 2.37 -8.99 -4.70
CA SER A 75 1.10 -8.26 -4.63
C SER A 75 0.99 -7.47 -3.34
N GLY A 76 1.35 -8.07 -2.21
CA GLY A 76 1.39 -7.40 -0.93
C GLY A 76 2.46 -6.30 -0.85
N LEU A 77 3.61 -6.49 -1.50
CA LEU A 77 4.60 -5.44 -1.67
C LEU A 77 4.08 -4.29 -2.53
N VAL A 78 3.34 -4.56 -3.60
CA VAL A 78 2.72 -3.53 -4.43
C VAL A 78 1.64 -2.77 -3.66
N ILE A 79 0.80 -3.47 -2.90
CA ILE A 79 -0.21 -2.87 -2.02
C ILE A 79 0.46 -2.00 -0.95
N GLY A 80 1.51 -2.49 -0.29
CA GLY A 80 2.25 -1.76 0.73
C GLY A 80 3.11 -0.62 0.18
N ARG A 81 3.66 -0.73 -1.04
CA ARG A 81 4.32 0.37 -1.74
C ARG A 81 3.35 1.36 -2.36
N GLY A 82 2.09 0.98 -2.54
CA GLY A 82 1.00 1.85 -2.94
C GLY A 82 1.01 3.16 -2.14
N ALA A 83 1.46 3.10 -0.89
CA ALA A 83 1.68 4.25 -0.02
C ALA A 83 2.53 5.39 -0.61
N ASN A 84 3.67 5.07 -1.22
CA ASN A 84 4.49 6.11 -1.84
C ASN A 84 3.91 6.58 -3.19
N TYR A 85 3.24 5.69 -3.91
CA TYR A 85 2.65 6.00 -5.21
C TYR A 85 1.39 6.84 -5.07
N LEU A 86 0.55 6.58 -4.07
CA LEU A 86 -0.68 7.30 -3.83
C LEU A 86 -0.39 8.69 -3.26
N HIS A 87 0.52 8.84 -2.31
CA HIS A 87 0.95 10.16 -1.86
C HIS A 87 1.48 11.01 -3.04
N GLY A 88 2.29 10.41 -3.92
CA GLY A 88 2.75 11.05 -5.16
C GLY A 88 1.61 11.35 -6.14
N PHE A 89 0.63 10.44 -6.28
CA PHE A 89 -0.52 10.61 -7.17
C PHE A 89 -1.50 11.67 -6.67
N VAL A 90 -1.82 11.69 -5.37
CA VAL A 90 -2.65 12.70 -4.71
C VAL A 90 -1.98 14.06 -4.82
N SER A 91 -0.68 14.15 -4.50
CA SER A 91 0.08 15.40 -4.67
C SER A 91 0.10 15.88 -6.13
N THR A 92 0.31 14.97 -7.08
CA THR A 92 0.51 15.32 -8.49
C THR A 92 -0.79 15.57 -9.26
N TYR A 93 -1.87 14.86 -8.94
CA TYR A 93 -3.13 14.89 -9.69
C TYR A 93 -4.31 15.50 -8.93
N LEU A 94 -4.35 15.40 -7.59
CA LEU A 94 -5.44 15.97 -6.78
C LEU A 94 -5.08 17.34 -6.20
N LEU A 95 -3.83 17.56 -5.78
CA LEU A 95 -3.37 18.85 -5.24
C LEU A 95 -2.77 19.79 -6.30
N ARG A 96 -2.46 19.30 -7.52
CA ARG A 96 -2.06 20.15 -8.65
C ARG A 96 -3.27 20.70 -9.43
N ARG A 97 -4.17 21.35 -8.71
CA ARG A 97 -5.06 22.38 -9.25
C ARG A 97 -4.88 23.57 -8.32
N GLU A 98 -3.94 24.45 -8.64
CA GLU A 98 -3.99 25.92 -8.51
C GLU A 98 -2.65 26.44 -9.06
N TYR A 99 -2.69 26.95 -10.29
CA TYR A 99 -1.90 28.04 -10.91
C TYR A 99 -1.97 27.93 -12.43
#